data_AF-A0A3M6GA61-F1
#
_entry.id   AF-A0A3M6GA61-F1
#
_cell.length_a   1.000
_cell.length_b   1.000
_cell.length_c   1.000
_cell.angle_alpha   90.00
_cell.angle_beta   90.00
_cell.angle_gamma   90.00
#
_symmetry.space_group_name_H-M   'P 1'
#
loop_
_entity.id
_entity.type
_entity.pdbx_description
1 polymer ?
#
loop_
_entity_poly.entity_id
_entity_poly.type
_entity_poly.pdbx_seq_one_letter_code
_entity_poly.pdbx_strand_id
1 'polypeptide(L)'
;MTMRTGMIALASGLVALRFLPALPPTWLLLLMPILALMLLPFRTYPLALFLLGFTWACVSAQWALNDRLVHRLDGQTLWLQGKVVGLPSVAEGVVRFELEGARSRRAILPARIRVAWYGGPQVNSGERWRMAVKLKRPAGLVNPDAFDYEAWLLAQRIGATGTVVDGQLLTPARGAWRDLIRQRLLAVDAQGREGGLAALVL
;
A
#
# COMPACT_ATOMS: atom_id res chain seq x y z
N MET A 1 -14.04 -20.75 29.36
CA MET A 1 -12.92 -20.76 28.40
C MET A 1 -12.90 -19.42 27.70
N THR A 2 -11.77 -18.74 27.82
CA THR A 2 -11.63 -17.29 27.89
C THR A 2 -11.48 -16.65 26.51
N MET A 3 -11.93 -15.39 26.37
CA MET A 3 -11.79 -14.57 25.14
C MET A 3 -10.39 -14.60 24.51
N ARG A 4 -9.34 -14.86 25.31
CA ARG A 4 -7.96 -15.09 24.86
C ARG A 4 -7.84 -16.17 23.78
N THR A 5 -8.51 -17.32 23.94
CA THR A 5 -8.39 -18.42 22.96
C THR A 5 -8.97 -18.04 21.60
N GLY A 6 -10.06 -17.25 21.59
CA GLY A 6 -10.65 -16.74 20.35
C GLY A 6 -9.77 -15.70 19.66
N MET A 7 -9.17 -14.77 20.42
CA MET A 7 -8.25 -13.77 19.87
C MET A 7 -6.98 -14.40 19.29
N ILE A 8 -6.39 -15.38 19.98
CA ILE A 8 -5.20 -16.10 19.49
C ILE A 8 -5.54 -16.89 18.23
N ALA A 9 -6.70 -17.55 18.17
CA ALA A 9 -7.13 -18.27 16.98
C ALA A 9 -7.32 -17.33 15.78
N LEU A 10 -7.97 -16.17 15.98
CA LEU A 10 -8.14 -15.17 14.92
C LEU A 10 -6.79 -14.61 14.45
N ALA A 11 -5.90 -14.24 15.37
CA ALA A 11 -4.56 -13.76 15.05
C ALA A 11 -3.74 -14.82 14.29
N SER A 12 -3.82 -16.09 14.69
CA SER A 12 -3.15 -17.19 13.99
C SER A 12 -3.71 -17.40 12.58
N GLY A 13 -5.02 -17.22 12.36
CA GLY A 13 -5.63 -17.27 11.03
C GLY A 13 -5.16 -16.15 10.11
N LEU A 14 -4.96 -14.94 10.65
CA LEU A 14 -4.37 -13.81 9.91
C LEU A 14 -2.91 -14.06 9.52
N VAL A 15 -2.11 -14.63 10.44
CA VAL A 15 -0.68 -14.89 10.22
C VAL A 15 -0.45 -16.10 9.31
N ALA A 16 -1.33 -17.11 9.36
CA ALA A 16 -1.20 -18.32 8.54
C ALA A 16 -1.11 -18.02 7.04
N LEU A 17 -1.79 -16.97 6.55
CA LEU A 17 -1.71 -16.56 5.15
C LEU A 17 -0.27 -16.23 4.71
N ARG A 18 0.58 -15.73 5.62
CA ARG A 18 1.97 -15.37 5.31
C ARG A 18 2.85 -16.59 5.01
N PHE A 19 2.43 -17.78 5.46
CA PHE A 19 3.14 -19.03 5.20
C PHE A 19 2.66 -19.72 3.91
N LEU A 20 1.57 -19.25 3.29
CA LEU A 20 1.09 -19.81 2.03
C LEU A 20 1.76 -19.11 0.84
N PRO A 21 2.40 -19.87 -0.08
CA PRO A 21 3.03 -19.30 -1.28
C PRO A 21 2.00 -18.88 -2.35
N ALA A 22 0.76 -19.36 -2.27
CA ALA A 22 -0.32 -19.04 -3.18
C ALA A 22 -1.63 -18.87 -2.41
N LEU A 23 -2.46 -17.92 -2.87
CA LEU A 23 -3.80 -17.75 -2.35
C LEU A 23 -4.66 -18.99 -2.67
N PRO A 24 -5.45 -19.47 -1.70
CA PRO A 24 -6.41 -20.54 -1.97
C PRO A 24 -7.39 -20.09 -3.06
N PRO A 25 -7.88 -21.03 -3.89
CA PRO A 25 -8.79 -20.70 -4.97
C PRO A 25 -10.09 -20.09 -4.45
N THR A 26 -10.72 -19.23 -5.26
CA THR A 26 -11.89 -18.42 -4.86
C THR A 26 -13.06 -19.24 -4.34
N TRP A 27 -13.27 -20.46 -4.86
CA TRP A 27 -14.31 -21.37 -4.39
C TRP A 27 -14.07 -21.85 -2.95
N LEU A 28 -12.81 -22.11 -2.57
CA LEU A 28 -12.44 -22.53 -1.22
C LEU A 28 -12.61 -21.38 -0.23
N LEU A 29 -12.27 -20.17 -0.69
CA LEU A 29 -12.50 -18.90 -0.01
C LEU A 29 -13.99 -18.63 0.30
N LEU A 30 -14.90 -19.06 -0.57
CA LEU A 30 -16.36 -18.94 -0.35
C LEU A 30 -16.91 -20.03 0.58
N LEU A 31 -16.31 -21.23 0.59
CA LEU A 31 -16.70 -22.32 1.50
C LEU A 31 -16.27 -22.09 2.94
N MET A 32 -15.11 -21.49 3.18
CA MET A 32 -14.59 -21.24 4.53
C MET A 32 -15.49 -20.41 5.46
N PRO A 33 -16.11 -19.28 5.05
CA PRO A 33 -17.01 -18.54 5.91
C PRO A 33 -18.31 -19.31 6.19
N ILE A 34 -18.78 -20.14 5.23
CA ILE A 34 -19.96 -21.01 5.44
C ILE A 34 -19.64 -22.05 6.51
N LEU A 35 -18.48 -22.70 6.42
CA LEU A 35 -18.02 -23.68 7.39
C LEU A 35 -17.80 -23.02 8.78
N ALA A 36 -17.23 -21.82 8.81
CA ALA A 36 -17.05 -21.06 10.04
C ALA A 36 -18.38 -20.71 10.71
N LEU A 37 -19.39 -20.29 9.94
CA LEU A 37 -20.72 -19.98 10.44
C LEU A 37 -21.43 -21.23 10.99
N MET A 38 -21.21 -22.39 10.35
CA MET A 38 -21.74 -23.69 10.77
C MET A 38 -21.06 -24.24 12.04
N LEU A 39 -19.79 -23.89 12.28
CA LEU A 39 -19.00 -24.28 13.46
C LEU A 39 -19.15 -23.32 14.66
N LEU A 40 -19.76 -22.15 14.44
CA LEU A 40 -19.96 -21.08 15.42
C LEU A 40 -20.88 -21.45 16.61
N PRO A 41 -21.99 -22.20 16.44
CA PRO A 41 -22.85 -22.60 17.55
C PRO A 41 -22.31 -23.77 18.39
N PHE A 42 -21.22 -24.42 17.95
CA PHE A 42 -20.62 -25.56 18.64
C PHE A 42 -19.41 -25.16 19.48
N ARG A 43 -18.91 -26.07 20.33
CA ARG A 43 -17.67 -25.91 21.13
C ARG A 43 -16.41 -25.64 20.27
N THR A 44 -16.52 -25.71 18.95
CA THR A 44 -15.48 -25.42 17.93
C THR A 44 -15.37 -23.93 17.57
N TYR A 45 -15.98 -23.01 18.33
CA TYR A 45 -15.88 -21.56 18.09
C TYR A 45 -14.44 -21.00 17.84
N PRO A 46 -13.33 -21.47 18.45
CA PRO A 46 -12.01 -20.96 18.09
C PRO A 46 -11.61 -21.32 16.65
N LEU A 47 -12.02 -22.49 16.14
CA LEU A 47 -11.78 -22.88 14.76
C LEU A 47 -12.60 -22.02 13.78
N ALA A 48 -13.84 -21.67 14.15
CA ALA A 48 -14.65 -20.73 13.37
C ALA A 48 -13.98 -19.34 13.29
N LEU A 49 -13.43 -18.83 14.39
CA LEU A 49 -12.70 -17.56 14.42
C LEU A 49 -11.40 -17.61 13.61
N PHE A 50 -10.68 -18.74 13.62
CA PHE A 50 -9.52 -18.97 12.76
C PHE A 50 -9.89 -18.91 11.27
N LEU A 51 -10.94 -19.64 10.86
CA LEU A 51 -11.42 -19.67 9.47
C LEU A 51 -11.93 -18.30 8.99
N LEU A 52 -12.63 -17.56 9.86
CA LEU A 52 -13.06 -16.19 9.56
C LEU A 52 -11.87 -15.24 9.38
N GLY A 53 -10.89 -15.29 10.28
CA GLY A 53 -9.65 -14.49 10.17
C GLY A 53 -8.87 -14.82 8.89
N PHE A 54 -8.73 -16.11 8.57
CA PHE A 54 -8.05 -16.55 7.37
C PHE A 54 -8.78 -16.14 6.09
N THR A 55 -10.11 -16.30 6.05
CA THR A 55 -10.96 -15.84 4.92
C THR A 55 -10.81 -14.34 4.72
N TRP A 56 -10.88 -13.56 5.80
CA TRP A 56 -10.71 -12.10 5.75
C TRP A 56 -9.34 -11.70 5.21
N ALA A 57 -8.27 -12.35 5.67
CA ALA A 57 -6.91 -12.12 5.16
C ALA A 57 -6.81 -12.43 3.66
N CYS A 58 -7.37 -13.56 3.23
CA CYS A 58 -7.35 -13.99 1.83
C CYS A 58 -8.15 -13.02 0.93
N VAL A 59 -9.35 -12.60 1.35
CA VAL A 59 -10.14 -11.59 0.62
C VAL A 59 -9.39 -10.26 0.56
N SER A 60 -8.80 -9.82 1.66
CA SER A 60 -8.01 -8.58 1.73
C SER A 60 -6.81 -8.61 0.77
N ALA A 61 -6.07 -9.72 0.75
CA ALA A 61 -4.95 -9.95 -0.15
C ALA A 61 -5.40 -10.01 -1.62
N GLN A 62 -6.47 -10.76 -1.91
CA GLN A 62 -7.04 -10.84 -3.26
C GLN A 62 -7.49 -9.47 -3.77
N TRP A 63 -8.13 -8.66 -2.92
CA TRP A 63 -8.48 -7.28 -3.25
C TRP A 63 -7.24 -6.43 -3.58
N ALA A 64 -6.17 -6.56 -2.81
CA ALA A 64 -4.92 -5.83 -3.07
C ALA A 64 -4.22 -6.31 -4.36
N LEU A 65 -4.32 -7.60 -4.69
CA LEU A 65 -3.80 -8.15 -5.95
C LEU A 65 -4.63 -7.72 -7.17
N ASN A 66 -5.96 -7.66 -7.03
CA ASN A 66 -6.86 -7.22 -8.09
C ASN A 66 -6.69 -5.74 -8.40
N ASP A 67 -6.31 -4.93 -7.41
CA ASP A 67 -5.95 -3.52 -7.59
C ASP A 67 -4.52 -3.34 -8.15
N ARG A 68 -3.88 -4.36 -8.73
CA ARG A 68 -2.57 -4.20 -9.38
C ARG A 68 -2.71 -3.66 -10.80
N LEU A 69 -1.66 -2.97 -11.25
CA LEU A 69 -1.56 -2.48 -12.62
C LEU A 69 -1.77 -3.60 -13.64
N VAL A 70 -2.64 -3.34 -14.63
CA VAL A 70 -2.90 -4.25 -15.74
C VAL A 70 -1.61 -4.48 -16.53
N HIS A 71 -1.32 -5.75 -16.87
CA HIS A 71 -0.06 -6.14 -17.53
C HIS A 71 0.21 -5.38 -18.86
N ARG A 72 -0.83 -4.99 -19.59
CA ARG A 72 -0.70 -4.19 -20.82
C ARG A 72 -0.07 -2.81 -20.60
N LEU A 73 -0.19 -2.24 -19.39
CA LEU A 73 0.29 -0.90 -19.06
C LEU A 73 1.71 -0.93 -18.46
N ASP A 74 2.28 -2.11 -18.28
CA ASP A 74 3.62 -2.27 -17.73
C ASP A 74 4.68 -1.72 -18.70
N GLY A 75 5.50 -0.79 -18.22
CA GLY A 75 6.51 -0.10 -19.01
C GLY A 75 5.99 1.04 -19.91
N GLN A 76 4.67 1.31 -19.91
CA GLN A 76 4.08 2.36 -20.73
C GLN A 76 4.10 3.73 -20.03
N THR A 77 4.37 4.79 -20.80
CA THR A 77 4.24 6.16 -20.34
C THR A 77 2.83 6.66 -20.58
N LEU A 78 2.10 6.95 -19.51
CA LEU A 78 0.73 7.43 -19.56
C LEU A 78 0.60 8.77 -18.87
N TRP A 79 -0.21 9.64 -19.49
CA TRP A 79 -0.71 10.83 -18.80
C TRP A 79 -1.78 10.43 -17.81
N LEU A 80 -1.53 10.73 -16.54
CA LEU A 80 -2.44 10.51 -15.43
C LEU A 80 -2.62 11.79 -14.62
N GLN A 81 -3.79 11.92 -14.00
CA GLN A 81 -4.13 13.00 -13.08
C GLN A 81 -4.42 12.40 -11.73
N GLY A 82 -3.71 12.83 -10.69
CA GLY A 82 -3.84 12.27 -9.35
C GLY A 82 -3.65 13.33 -8.27
N LYS A 83 -4.14 13.04 -7.07
CA LYS A 83 -3.86 13.83 -5.89
C LYS A 83 -2.67 13.22 -5.17
N VAL A 84 -1.71 14.04 -4.79
CA VAL A 84 -0.59 13.64 -3.95
C VAL A 84 -1.12 13.39 -2.54
N VAL A 85 -0.84 12.20 -2.02
CA VAL A 85 -1.18 11.79 -0.66
C VAL A 85 0.07 11.27 0.06
N GLY A 86 0.02 11.25 1.38
CA GLY A 86 1.18 10.92 2.20
C GLY A 86 2.19 12.06 2.24
N LEU A 87 3.32 11.80 2.91
CA LEU A 87 4.43 12.75 2.98
C LEU A 87 5.38 12.50 1.80
N PRO A 88 5.61 13.49 0.93
CA PRO A 88 6.62 13.40 -0.11
C PRO A 88 8.01 13.36 0.56
N SER A 89 8.76 12.30 0.25
CA SER A 89 10.13 12.12 0.72
C SER A 89 11.10 12.55 -0.38
N VAL A 90 11.99 13.48 -0.05
CA VAL A 90 13.04 13.95 -0.96
C VAL A 90 14.35 13.33 -0.50
N ALA A 91 14.95 12.49 -1.34
CA ALA A 91 16.25 11.87 -1.06
C ALA A 91 17.10 11.89 -2.33
N GLU A 92 18.36 12.33 -2.22
CA GLU A 92 19.34 12.29 -3.33
C GLU A 92 18.83 12.92 -4.65
N GLY A 93 18.05 14.00 -4.57
CA GLY A 93 17.48 14.66 -5.75
C GLY A 93 16.29 13.94 -6.39
N VAL A 94 15.73 12.92 -5.72
CA VAL A 94 14.54 12.18 -6.13
C VAL A 94 13.40 12.49 -5.17
N VAL A 95 12.29 12.99 -5.72
CA VAL A 95 11.05 13.22 -4.96
C VAL A 95 10.17 11.98 -5.08
N ARG A 96 10.00 11.24 -3.98
CA ARG A 96 9.13 10.05 -3.91
C ARG A 96 7.84 10.42 -3.22
N PHE A 97 6.72 10.15 -3.86
CA PHE A 97 5.39 10.44 -3.31
C PHE A 97 4.36 9.42 -3.78
N GLU A 98 3.22 9.42 -3.12
CA GLU A 98 2.10 8.55 -3.46
C GLU A 98 1.00 9.37 -4.12
N LEU A 99 0.41 8.80 -5.17
CA LEU A 99 -0.72 9.36 -5.89
C LEU A 99 -1.95 8.51 -5.60
N GLU A 100 -3.01 9.16 -5.16
CA GLU A 100 -4.31 8.53 -4.94
C GLU A 100 -5.34 9.06 -5.95
N GLY A 101 -6.23 8.16 -6.38
CA GLY A 101 -7.28 8.48 -7.34
C GLY A 101 -6.73 8.85 -8.71
N ALA A 102 -5.65 8.21 -9.14
CA ALA A 102 -5.05 8.44 -10.44
C ALA A 102 -6.04 8.08 -11.55
N ARG A 103 -6.37 9.05 -12.42
CA ARG A 103 -7.25 8.84 -13.57
C ARG A 103 -6.48 9.07 -14.86
N SER A 104 -6.61 8.12 -15.79
CA SER A 104 -6.15 8.29 -17.17
C SER A 104 -7.33 8.15 -18.12
N ARG A 105 -7.27 8.85 -19.26
CA ARG A 105 -8.29 8.74 -20.31
C ARG A 105 -8.26 7.39 -21.02
N ARG A 106 -7.13 6.68 -20.96
CA ARG A 106 -6.85 5.49 -21.77
C ARG A 106 -6.84 4.18 -20.97
N ALA A 107 -6.92 4.25 -19.64
CA ALA A 107 -6.73 3.09 -18.78
C ALA A 107 -7.35 3.25 -17.39
N ILE A 108 -7.77 2.11 -16.82
CA ILE A 108 -8.08 1.99 -15.40
C ILE A 108 -6.76 1.81 -14.66
N LEU A 109 -6.52 2.68 -13.70
CA LEU A 109 -5.34 2.71 -12.86
C LEU A 109 -5.71 2.24 -11.45
N PRO A 110 -4.74 1.71 -10.70
CA PRO A 110 -4.98 1.27 -9.33
C PRO A 110 -5.24 2.46 -8.41
N ALA A 111 -5.81 2.18 -7.22
CA ALA A 111 -6.22 3.23 -6.29
C ALA A 111 -5.04 4.09 -5.83
N ARG A 112 -3.88 3.46 -5.58
CA ARG A 112 -2.64 4.11 -5.15
C ARG A 112 -1.45 3.73 -6.02
N ILE A 113 -0.70 4.75 -6.43
CA ILE A 113 0.51 4.62 -7.25
C ILE A 113 1.65 5.31 -6.54
N ARG A 114 2.75 4.59 -6.31
CA ARG A 114 3.97 5.21 -5.82
C ARG A 114 4.81 5.69 -6.98
N VAL A 115 5.14 6.97 -6.99
CA VAL A 115 5.92 7.58 -8.08
C VAL A 115 7.20 8.21 -7.56
N ALA A 116 8.23 8.17 -8.40
CA ALA A 116 9.50 8.83 -8.18
C ALA A 116 9.73 9.87 -9.28
N TRP A 117 10.09 11.09 -8.89
CA TRP A 117 10.41 12.18 -9.80
C TRP A 117 11.87 12.58 -9.62
N TYR A 118 12.70 12.25 -10.60
CA TYR A 118 14.12 12.60 -10.62
C TYR A 118 14.28 14.05 -11.06
N GLY A 119 14.93 14.89 -10.24
CA GLY A 119 15.11 16.31 -10.54
C GLY A 119 13.81 17.11 -10.64
N GLY A 120 12.72 16.60 -10.05
CA GLY A 120 11.41 17.24 -10.07
C GLY A 120 11.32 18.44 -9.11
N PRO A 121 10.31 19.30 -9.29
CA PRO A 121 10.00 20.35 -8.33
C PRO A 121 9.60 19.77 -6.96
N GLN A 122 9.65 20.58 -5.91
CA GLN A 122 9.09 20.19 -4.62
C GLN A 122 7.58 19.98 -4.73
N VAL A 123 7.14 18.79 -4.36
CA VAL A 123 5.73 18.38 -4.34
C VAL A 123 5.25 18.42 -2.90
N ASN A 124 4.02 18.89 -2.67
CA ASN A 124 3.39 18.93 -1.34
C ASN A 124 2.19 17.99 -1.23
N SER A 125 1.88 17.56 0.01
CA SER A 125 0.70 16.72 0.24
C SER A 125 -0.57 17.49 -0.09
N GLY A 126 -1.50 16.84 -0.80
CA GLY A 126 -2.77 17.44 -1.18
C GLY A 126 -2.79 18.17 -2.52
N GLU A 127 -1.65 18.32 -3.20
CA GLU A 127 -1.59 18.89 -4.55
C GLU A 127 -2.25 17.96 -5.57
N ARG A 128 -2.85 18.54 -6.61
CA ARG A 128 -3.29 17.79 -7.79
C ARG A 128 -2.37 18.06 -8.95
N TRP A 129 -1.84 16.98 -9.52
CA TRP A 129 -0.89 17.04 -10.61
C TRP A 129 -1.40 16.25 -11.81
N ARG A 130 -1.10 16.76 -13.00
CA ARG A 130 -1.20 16.04 -14.26
C ARG A 130 0.20 15.71 -14.72
N MET A 131 0.53 14.44 -14.83
CA MET A 131 1.89 14.02 -15.15
C MET A 131 1.94 12.84 -16.10
N ALA A 132 2.98 12.82 -16.92
CA ALA A 132 3.38 11.69 -17.73
C ALA A 132 4.23 10.76 -16.86
N VAL A 133 3.66 9.61 -16.49
CA VAL A 133 4.33 8.63 -15.64
C VAL A 133 4.58 7.38 -16.46
N LYS A 134 5.83 6.93 -16.48
CA LYS A 134 6.19 5.59 -16.93
C LYS A 134 5.82 4.61 -15.83
N LEU A 135 4.72 3.90 -16.03
CA LEU A 135 4.20 2.97 -15.04
C LEU A 135 4.95 1.64 -15.13
N LYS A 136 5.14 1.02 -13.97
CA LYS A 136 5.74 -0.29 -13.83
C LYS A 136 4.94 -1.11 -12.83
N ARG A 137 4.67 -2.35 -13.17
CA ARG A 137 4.02 -3.29 -12.25
C ARG A 137 4.95 -3.55 -11.06
N PRO A 138 4.41 -3.59 -9.82
CA PRO A 138 5.19 -4.07 -8.68
C PRO A 138 5.49 -5.56 -8.92
N ALA A 139 6.73 -5.84 -9.28
CA ALA A 139 7.26 -7.19 -9.40
C ALA A 139 8.48 -7.27 -8.49
N GLY A 140 8.39 -8.07 -7.44
CA GLY A 140 9.53 -8.43 -6.61
C GLY A 140 10.22 -9.62 -7.23
N LEU A 141 11.54 -9.55 -7.38
CA LEU A 141 12.30 -10.79 -7.29
C LEU A 141 12.12 -11.26 -5.85
N VAL A 142 11.52 -12.44 -5.68
CA VAL A 142 11.45 -13.11 -4.38
C VAL A 142 12.87 -13.49 -4.01
N ASN A 143 13.56 -12.58 -3.32
CA ASN A 143 14.86 -12.85 -2.75
C ASN A 143 14.64 -13.34 -1.30
N PRO A 144 14.93 -14.62 -0.99
CA PRO A 144 14.70 -15.17 0.34
C PRO A 144 15.50 -14.47 1.46
N ASP A 145 16.63 -13.84 1.13
CA ASP A 145 17.48 -13.08 2.07
C ASP A 145 17.26 -11.55 2.04
N ALA A 146 16.36 -11.05 1.18
CA ALA A 146 16.13 -9.62 1.03
C ALA A 146 14.72 -9.20 1.48
N PHE A 147 14.60 -7.93 1.84
CA PHE A 147 13.31 -7.33 2.17
C PHE A 147 12.30 -7.53 1.04
N ASP A 148 11.16 -8.15 1.36
CA ASP A 148 10.08 -8.41 0.41
C ASP A 148 9.34 -7.11 0.07
N TYR A 149 9.92 -6.38 -0.88
CA TYR A 149 9.41 -5.09 -1.33
C TYR A 149 8.01 -5.21 -1.95
N GLU A 150 7.70 -6.34 -2.59
CA GLU A 150 6.38 -6.59 -3.17
C GLU A 150 5.33 -6.79 -2.08
N ALA A 151 5.62 -7.59 -1.06
CA ALA A 151 4.74 -7.76 0.09
C ALA A 151 4.51 -6.44 0.83
N TRP A 152 5.56 -5.61 0.96
CA TRP A 152 5.44 -4.27 1.56
C TRP A 152 4.55 -3.33 0.73
N LEU A 153 4.74 -3.28 -0.59
CA LEU A 153 3.87 -2.49 -1.48
C LEU A 153 2.41 -2.96 -1.43
N LEU A 154 2.19 -4.28 -1.41
CA LEU A 154 0.87 -4.87 -1.31
C LEU A 154 0.20 -4.52 0.03
N ALA A 155 0.95 -4.58 1.13
CA ALA A 155 0.48 -4.20 2.45
C ALA A 155 0.07 -2.72 2.51
N GLN A 156 0.77 -1.85 1.78
CA GLN A 156 0.42 -0.43 1.64
C GLN A 156 -0.69 -0.15 0.62
N ARG A 157 -1.27 -1.19 0.00
CA ARG A 157 -2.27 -1.07 -1.08
C ARG A 157 -1.73 -0.30 -2.30
N ILE A 158 -0.44 -0.38 -2.55
CA ILE A 158 0.19 0.26 -3.71
C ILE A 158 0.15 -0.72 -4.89
N GLY A 159 -0.72 -0.44 -5.85
CA GLY A 159 -0.96 -1.29 -7.02
C GLY A 159 -0.02 -1.05 -8.20
N ALA A 160 0.67 0.08 -8.22
CA ALA A 160 1.64 0.43 -9.27
C ALA A 160 2.81 1.24 -8.72
N THR A 161 3.95 1.12 -9.39
CA THR A 161 5.09 2.02 -9.23
C THR A 161 5.30 2.81 -10.51
N GLY A 162 5.97 3.96 -10.46
CA GLY A 162 6.26 4.69 -11.68
C GLY A 162 7.32 5.76 -11.54
N THR A 163 7.80 6.22 -12.69
CA THR A 163 8.74 7.34 -12.78
C THR A 163 8.10 8.47 -13.56
N VAL A 164 8.12 9.67 -12.98
CA VAL A 164 7.62 10.88 -13.62
C VAL A 164 8.61 11.34 -14.68
N VAL A 165 8.14 11.53 -15.90
CA VAL A 165 8.92 12.09 -17.02
C VAL A 165 8.66 13.58 -17.15
N ASP A 166 7.39 13.98 -17.02
CA ASP A 166 6.96 15.36 -17.14
C ASP A 166 5.68 15.59 -16.31
N GLY A 167 5.45 16.81 -15.85
CA GLY A 167 4.32 17.11 -14.97
C GLY A 167 3.96 18.57 -14.89
N GLN A 168 2.66 18.82 -14.80
CA GLN A 168 2.06 20.14 -14.62
C GLN A 168 1.16 20.13 -13.38
N LEU A 169 1.35 21.14 -12.52
CA LEU A 169 0.48 21.36 -11.36
C LEU A 169 -0.89 21.86 -11.83
N LEU A 170 -1.96 21.17 -11.40
CA LEU A 170 -3.34 21.57 -11.68
C LEU A 170 -3.96 22.35 -10.53
N THR A 171 -3.70 21.92 -9.29
CA THR A 171 -4.26 22.57 -8.11
C THR A 171 -3.24 22.55 -6.98
N PRO A 172 -2.80 23.71 -6.47
CA PRO A 172 -1.91 23.76 -5.32
C PRO A 172 -2.62 23.22 -4.07
N ALA A 173 -1.85 22.68 -3.13
CA ALA A 173 -2.38 22.19 -1.87
C ALA A 173 -2.94 23.36 -1.04
N ARG A 174 -4.14 23.18 -0.49
CA ARG A 174 -4.68 24.06 0.55
C ARG A 174 -4.04 23.64 1.88
N GLY A 175 -3.16 24.47 2.44
CA GLY A 175 -2.51 24.20 3.74
C GLY A 175 -1.08 23.66 3.69
N ALA A 176 -0.37 23.83 2.56
CA ALA A 176 1.02 23.39 2.38
C ALA A 176 2.01 23.95 3.42
N TRP A 177 1.63 24.99 4.18
CA TRP A 177 2.46 25.57 5.23
C TRP A 177 2.83 24.57 6.35
N ARG A 178 1.95 23.60 6.67
CA ARG A 178 2.24 22.57 7.68
C ARG A 178 3.35 21.63 7.22
N ASP A 179 3.29 21.22 5.96
CA ASP A 179 4.30 20.36 5.35
C ASP A 179 5.61 21.12 5.18
N LEU A 180 5.56 22.42 4.87
CA LEU A 180 6.73 23.27 4.74
C LEU A 180 7.46 23.50 6.08
N ILE A 181 6.71 23.72 7.16
CA ILE A 181 7.29 23.81 8.52
C ILE A 181 7.90 22.47 8.92
N ARG A 182 7.22 21.35 8.63
CA ARG A 182 7.73 20.02 8.95
C ARG A 182 8.97 19.65 8.13
N GLN A 183 8.99 19.96 6.84
CA GLN A 183 10.18 19.78 5.99
C GLN A 183 11.33 20.64 6.49
N ARG A 184 11.09 21.87 6.93
CA ARG A 184 12.13 22.68 7.59
C ARG A 184 12.63 22.03 8.87
N LEU A 185 11.75 21.45 9.70
CA LEU A 185 12.15 20.74 10.92
C LEU A 185 12.96 19.47 10.63
N LEU A 186 12.67 18.75 9.54
CA LEU A 186 13.44 17.57 9.11
C LEU A 186 14.74 17.93 8.40
N ALA A 187 14.79 19.09 7.72
CA ALA A 187 16.00 19.61 7.08
C ALA A 187 16.95 20.29 8.08
N VAL A 188 16.43 20.71 9.24
CA VAL A 188 17.26 21.09 10.38
C VAL A 188 17.80 19.81 11.00
N ASP A 189 19.04 19.53 10.65
CA ASP A 189 19.88 18.42 11.09
C ASP A 189 19.66 18.10 12.57
N ALA A 190 18.93 17.03 12.87
CA ALA A 190 18.78 16.49 14.21
C ALA A 190 20.04 15.70 14.56
N GLN A 191 21.15 16.42 14.65
CA GLN A 191 22.45 16.08 15.25
C GLN A 191 22.47 14.74 16.01
N GLY A 192 22.51 13.63 15.26
CA GLY A 192 22.74 12.27 15.77
C GLY A 192 21.70 11.64 16.72
N ARG A 193 20.42 12.05 16.73
CA ARG A 193 19.40 11.46 17.65
C ARG A 193 18.06 11.07 17.00
N GLU A 194 18.11 10.53 15.78
CA GLU A 194 16.92 10.18 14.99
C GLU A 194 16.04 9.06 15.58
N GLY A 195 16.61 8.13 16.36
CA GLY A 195 15.86 6.95 16.84
C GLY A 195 14.84 7.22 17.96
N GLY A 196 15.03 8.29 18.75
CA GLY A 196 14.22 8.52 19.97
C GLY A 196 12.97 9.38 19.76
N LEU A 197 13.02 10.33 18.82
CA LEU A 197 11.94 11.31 18.64
C LEU A 197 10.78 10.80 17.78
N ALA A 198 11.02 9.77 16.95
CA ALA A 198 9.96 9.11 16.18
C ALA A 198 8.95 8.37 17.08
N ALA A 199 9.32 7.99 18.31
CA ALA A 199 8.46 7.26 19.23
C ALA A 199 7.52 8.16 20.06
N LEU A 200 7.77 9.47 20.13
CA LEU A 200 7.03 10.41 20.99
C LEU A 200 5.87 11.12 20.30
N VAL A 201 5.68 10.92 18.99
CA VAL A 201 4.60 11.53 18.20
C VAL A 201 3.67 10.44 17.62
N LEU A 202 3.49 9.35 18.37
CA LEU A 202 2.51 8.30 18.06
C LEU A 202 1.23 8.49 18.89
#